data_AF-A0A9D0LCG3-F1
#
_entry.id   AF-A0A9D0LCG3-F1
#
_cell.length_a   1.000
_cell.length_b   1.000
_cell.length_c   1.000
_cell.angle_alpha   90.00
_cell.angle_beta   90.00
_cell.angle_gamma   90.00
#
_symmetry.space_group_name_H-M   'P 1'
#
loop_
_entity.id
_entity.type
_entity.pdbx_description
1 polymer ?
#
loop_
_entity_poly.entity_id
_entity_poly.type
_entity_poly.pdbx_seq_one_letter_code
_entity_poly.pdbx_strand_id
1 'polypeptide(L)'
;YEADWLPNYLDKRVLDAKVDYLIGSVHFIDKWGFDNPEFIGEFKNRDIDQIWQEYFDAIEQMAKSGYYNIVGHLDLMKIFNFRPKKDIRVIAKSALKAIKNSGMAVEINAAGLRKPVKELYPSKALLQECYALDIPITFGSDAHKVADIGFAYKEATELAREVGYSQSVSYKDKERQLHKF
;
A
#
# COMPACT_ATOMS: atom_id res chain seq x y z
N TYR A 1 11.69 5.20 5.71
CA TYR A 1 10.61 6.00 6.32
C TYR A 1 9.30 5.66 5.62
N GLU A 2 8.17 5.92 6.27
CA GLU A 2 6.87 6.05 5.63
C GLU A 2 6.53 7.54 5.55
N ALA A 3 6.10 8.00 4.38
CA ALA A 3 5.77 9.39 4.12
C ALA A 3 4.48 9.48 3.29
N ASP A 4 3.58 10.36 3.73
CA ASP A 4 2.31 10.59 3.06
C ASP A 4 2.49 11.18 1.66
N TRP A 5 1.65 10.71 0.74
CA TRP A 5 1.35 11.41 -0.50
C TRP A 5 0.32 12.50 -0.25
N LEU A 6 0.82 13.71 -0.09
CA LEU A 6 0.03 14.94 -0.03
C LEU A 6 0.71 15.95 -0.94
N PRO A 7 0.33 16.06 -2.23
CA PRO A 7 1.12 16.78 -3.24
C PRO A 7 1.38 18.25 -2.90
N ASN A 8 0.48 18.88 -2.14
CA ASN A 8 0.62 20.27 -1.69
C ASN A 8 1.44 20.45 -0.40
N TYR A 9 1.87 19.36 0.24
CA TYR A 9 2.52 19.35 1.55
C TYR A 9 3.80 18.51 1.57
N LEU A 10 4.34 18.14 0.40
CA LEU A 10 5.59 17.38 0.32
C LEU A 10 6.78 18.23 0.81
N ASP A 11 7.56 17.66 1.72
CA ASP A 11 8.77 18.30 2.26
C ASP A 11 10.03 17.68 1.64
N LYS A 12 10.81 18.51 0.93
CA LYS A 12 12.08 18.09 0.32
C LYS A 12 13.05 17.47 1.33
N ARG A 13 13.04 17.90 2.59
CA ARG A 13 13.89 17.32 3.63
C ARG A 13 13.60 15.85 3.89
N VAL A 14 12.35 15.41 3.68
CA VAL A 14 11.93 14.01 3.78
C VAL A 14 12.28 13.26 2.50
N LEU A 15 11.98 13.84 1.33
CA LEU A 15 12.26 13.21 0.03
C LEU A 15 13.77 12.99 -0.22
N ASP A 16 14.57 13.98 0.16
CA ASP A 16 16.04 13.98 0.01
C ASP A 16 16.75 13.35 1.21
N ALA A 17 16.01 12.80 2.19
CA ALA A 17 16.60 12.16 3.35
C ALA A 17 17.49 10.98 2.94
N LYS A 18 18.62 10.84 3.63
CA LYS A 18 19.55 9.70 3.48
C LYS A 18 19.01 8.50 4.24
N VAL A 19 18.05 7.81 3.63
CA VAL A 19 17.37 6.64 4.18
C VAL A 19 17.44 5.49 3.17
N ASP A 20 17.35 4.26 3.67
CA ASP A 20 17.39 3.07 2.82
C ASP A 20 16.20 2.96 1.88
N TYR A 21 15.02 3.43 2.30
CA TYR A 21 13.81 3.45 1.49
C TYR A 21 12.83 4.53 1.94
N LEU A 22 11.96 4.92 1.01
CA LEU A 22 10.74 5.66 1.26
C LEU A 22 9.53 4.80 0.87
N ILE A 23 8.66 4.53 1.85
CA ILE A 23 7.30 4.05 1.62
C ILE A 23 6.44 5.27 1.37
N GLY A 24 5.71 5.27 0.26
CA GLY A 24 4.67 6.23 -0.05
C GLY A 24 3.31 5.65 0.32
N SER A 25 2.54 6.39 1.11
CA SER A 25 1.24 5.96 1.63
C SER A 25 0.19 7.04 1.41
N VAL A 26 -1.05 6.62 1.18
CA VAL A 26 -2.21 7.53 1.08
C VAL A 26 -3.07 7.32 2.31
N HIS A 27 -3.08 8.27 3.24
CA HIS A 27 -3.93 8.25 4.44
C HIS A 27 -5.10 9.23 4.37
N PHE A 28 -5.11 10.11 3.36
CA PHE A 28 -6.11 11.17 3.22
C PHE A 28 -6.74 11.17 1.83
N ILE A 29 -8.04 11.46 1.79
CA ILE A 29 -8.73 11.97 0.61
C ILE A 29 -9.09 13.42 0.90
N ASP A 30 -8.49 14.35 0.15
CA ASP A 30 -8.49 15.78 0.46
C ASP A 30 -8.01 16.09 1.90
N LYS A 31 -8.95 16.34 2.82
CA LYS A 31 -8.71 16.61 4.24
C LYS A 31 -9.21 15.49 5.16
N TRP A 32 -9.79 14.44 4.58
CA TRP A 32 -10.41 13.36 5.33
C TRP A 32 -9.40 12.22 5.54
N GLY A 33 -8.95 12.07 6.79
CA GLY A 33 -8.15 10.93 7.23
C GLY A 33 -9.03 9.69 7.38
N PHE A 34 -9.24 8.97 6.28
CA PHE A 34 -10.25 7.91 6.18
C PHE A 34 -9.92 6.68 7.04
N ASP A 35 -8.66 6.51 7.43
CA ASP A 35 -8.16 5.40 8.22
C ASP A 35 -8.18 5.67 9.75
N ASN A 36 -8.57 6.87 10.16
CA ASN A 36 -8.81 7.22 11.55
C ASN A 36 -10.24 6.86 11.97
N PRO A 37 -10.43 6.03 13.02
CA PRO A 37 -11.76 5.66 13.53
C PRO A 37 -12.65 6.85 13.90
N GLU A 38 -12.08 7.98 14.30
CA GLU A 38 -12.83 9.21 14.63
C GLU A 38 -13.61 9.77 13.43
N PHE A 39 -13.12 9.53 12.21
CA PHE A 39 -13.71 10.05 10.97
C PHE A 39 -14.45 8.97 10.16
N ILE A 40 -14.71 7.80 10.74
CA ILE A 40 -15.38 6.67 10.08
C ILE A 40 -16.80 7.01 9.57
N GLY A 41 -17.47 8.00 10.19
CA GLY A 41 -18.83 8.40 9.82
C GLY A 41 -18.95 8.92 8.38
N GLU A 42 -17.87 9.49 7.83
CA GLU A 42 -17.86 10.10 6.50
C GLU A 42 -18.06 9.08 5.37
N PHE A 43 -17.71 7.81 5.57
CA PHE A 43 -18.01 6.73 4.62
C PHE A 43 -19.50 6.63 4.28
N LYS A 44 -20.40 7.01 5.19
CA LYS A 44 -21.86 6.97 4.96
C LYS A 44 -22.36 8.12 4.11
N ASN A 45 -21.58 9.20 3.99
CA ASN A 45 -21.96 10.43 3.30
C ASN A 45 -21.44 10.49 1.86
N ARG A 46 -20.65 9.50 1.44
CA ARG A 46 -19.99 9.46 0.14
C ARG A 46 -20.35 8.20 -0.63
N ASP A 47 -20.29 8.27 -1.96
CA ASP A 47 -20.41 7.07 -2.78
C ASP A 47 -19.15 6.20 -2.63
N ILE A 48 -19.35 4.93 -2.29
CA ILE A 48 -18.25 4.01 -1.97
C ILE A 48 -17.34 3.76 -3.19
N ASP A 49 -17.88 3.65 -4.40
CA ASP A 49 -17.04 3.41 -5.58
C ASP A 49 -16.25 4.67 -5.94
N GLN A 50 -16.83 5.85 -5.73
CA GLN A 50 -16.15 7.13 -5.96
C GLN A 50 -14.95 7.30 -5.02
N ILE A 51 -15.09 7.06 -3.71
CA ILE A 51 -13.96 7.22 -2.77
C ILE A 51 -12.84 6.21 -3.03
N TRP A 52 -13.19 5.00 -3.47
CA TRP A 52 -12.19 4.02 -3.88
C TRP A 52 -11.46 4.44 -5.16
N GLN A 53 -12.16 5.09 -6.10
CA GLN A 53 -11.53 5.69 -7.27
C GLN A 53 -10.58 6.82 -6.88
N GLU A 54 -11.04 7.77 -6.05
CA GLU A 54 -10.22 8.89 -5.55
C GLU A 54 -8.94 8.38 -4.85
N TYR A 55 -9.05 7.31 -4.07
CA TYR A 55 -7.91 6.67 -3.41
C TYR A 55 -6.90 6.07 -4.39
N PHE A 56 -7.35 5.32 -5.40
CA PHE A 56 -6.42 4.80 -6.41
C PHE A 56 -5.89 5.87 -7.35
N ASP A 57 -6.63 6.95 -7.62
CA ASP A 57 -6.15 8.11 -8.36
C ASP A 57 -5.00 8.80 -7.59
N ALA A 58 -5.10 8.87 -6.26
CA ALA A 58 -4.02 9.38 -5.41
C ALA A 58 -2.78 8.46 -5.46
N ILE A 59 -2.96 7.13 -5.37
CA ILE A 59 -1.85 6.16 -5.53
C ILE A 59 -1.21 6.28 -6.92
N GLU A 60 -2.01 6.45 -7.97
CA GLU A 60 -1.51 6.62 -9.34
C GLU A 60 -0.62 7.86 -9.45
N GLN A 61 -1.07 8.99 -8.89
CA GLN A 61 -0.30 10.23 -8.86
C GLN A 61 0.97 10.10 -8.03
N MET A 62 0.89 9.44 -6.88
CA MET A 62 2.04 9.13 -6.03
C MET A 62 3.09 8.32 -6.78
N ALA A 63 2.69 7.24 -7.46
CA ALA A 63 3.60 6.43 -8.25
C ALA A 63 4.24 7.21 -9.40
N LYS A 64 3.44 8.06 -10.09
CA LYS A 64 3.93 8.94 -11.16
C LYS A 64 4.92 10.01 -10.69
N SER A 65 4.93 10.35 -9.40
CA SER A 65 5.86 11.35 -8.85
C SER A 65 7.33 10.89 -8.88
N GLY A 66 7.57 9.58 -8.83
CA GLY A 66 8.92 9.00 -8.82
C GLY A 66 9.69 9.18 -7.50
N TYR A 67 9.04 9.63 -6.42
CA TYR A 67 9.74 9.91 -5.16
C TYR A 67 9.96 8.70 -4.25
N TYR A 68 9.11 7.67 -4.37
CA TYR A 68 9.01 6.59 -3.40
C TYR A 68 9.54 5.27 -3.97
N ASN A 69 9.97 4.37 -3.09
CA ASN A 69 10.45 3.04 -3.46
C ASN A 69 9.35 1.97 -3.34
N ILE A 70 8.45 2.14 -2.36
CA ILE A 70 7.45 1.15 -1.95
C ILE A 70 6.09 1.84 -1.83
N VAL A 71 5.02 1.21 -2.32
CA VAL A 71 3.64 1.58 -2.02
C VAL A 71 3.23 0.90 -0.71
N GLY A 72 2.92 1.69 0.31
CA GLY A 72 2.38 1.19 1.57
C GLY A 72 0.96 0.65 1.40
N HIS A 73 0.64 -0.41 2.15
CA HIS A 73 -0.73 -0.96 2.35
C HIS A 73 -1.73 -0.64 1.22
N LEU A 74 -1.47 -1.16 0.02
CA LEU A 74 -2.06 -0.73 -1.26
C LEU A 74 -3.59 -0.53 -1.26
N ASP A 75 -4.37 -1.32 -0.51
CA ASP A 75 -5.82 -1.16 -0.41
C ASP A 75 -6.31 -0.76 1.00
N LEU A 76 -5.55 0.09 1.72
CA LEU A 76 -5.84 0.57 3.08
C LEU A 76 -7.28 1.06 3.29
N MET A 77 -7.90 1.65 2.26
CA MET A 77 -9.29 2.14 2.31
C MET A 77 -10.30 1.09 2.85
N LYS A 78 -10.00 -0.22 2.75
CA LYS A 78 -10.84 -1.29 3.34
C LYS A 78 -10.68 -1.47 4.86
N ILE A 79 -9.84 -0.71 5.56
CA ILE A 79 -9.45 -0.90 6.97
C ILE A 79 -10.64 -1.15 7.91
N PHE A 80 -11.76 -0.48 7.66
CA PHE A 80 -13.02 -0.60 8.42
C PHE A 80 -14.11 -1.44 7.72
N ASN A 81 -13.74 -2.29 6.76
CA ASN A 81 -14.62 -3.12 5.92
C ASN A 81 -15.52 -2.36 4.93
N PHE A 82 -15.26 -1.10 4.63
CA PHE A 82 -15.92 -0.39 3.53
C PHE A 82 -15.30 -0.79 2.18
N ARG A 83 -15.98 -1.66 1.43
CA ARG A 83 -15.50 -2.21 0.15
C ARG A 83 -16.28 -1.63 -1.03
N PRO A 84 -15.65 -1.48 -2.21
CA PRO A 84 -16.37 -1.00 -3.39
C PRO A 84 -17.45 -2.00 -3.79
N LYS A 85 -18.48 -1.51 -4.48
CA LYS A 85 -19.48 -2.33 -5.16
C LYS A 85 -18.93 -2.86 -6.49
N LYS A 86 -18.10 -2.06 -7.16
CA LYS A 86 -17.36 -2.46 -8.36
C LYS A 86 -16.21 -3.40 -8.03
N ASP A 87 -15.77 -4.14 -9.04
CA ASP A 87 -14.56 -4.93 -8.96
C ASP A 87 -13.34 -4.04 -8.71
N ILE A 88 -12.69 -4.24 -7.56
CA ILE A 88 -11.51 -3.50 -7.12
C ILE A 88 -10.38 -3.52 -8.18
N ARG A 89 -10.25 -4.61 -8.94
CA ARG A 89 -9.22 -4.76 -9.99
C ARG A 89 -9.41 -3.77 -11.12
N VAL A 90 -10.67 -3.41 -11.41
CA VAL A 90 -11.01 -2.41 -12.42
C VAL A 90 -10.65 -1.01 -11.92
N ILE A 91 -10.99 -0.69 -10.68
CA ILE A 91 -10.72 0.61 -10.05
C ILE A 91 -9.20 0.84 -9.93
N ALA A 92 -8.45 -0.17 -9.47
CA ALA A 92 -7.01 -0.08 -9.24
C ALA A 92 -6.16 -0.14 -10.52
N LYS A 93 -6.74 -0.42 -11.69
CA LYS A 93 -6.02 -0.75 -12.93
C LYS A 93 -4.99 0.31 -13.33
N SER A 94 -5.35 1.60 -13.28
CA SER A 94 -4.46 2.69 -13.67
C SER A 94 -3.34 2.91 -12.64
N ALA A 95 -3.66 2.82 -11.34
CA ALA A 95 -2.69 2.88 -10.26
C ALA A 95 -1.65 1.75 -10.37
N LEU A 96 -2.07 0.50 -10.56
CA LEU A 96 -1.18 -0.64 -10.72
C LEU A 96 -0.22 -0.48 -11.91
N LYS A 97 -0.71 0.04 -13.04
CA LYS A 97 0.15 0.35 -14.20
C LYS A 97 1.17 1.44 -13.87
N ALA A 98 0.79 2.48 -13.13
CA ALA A 98 1.70 3.53 -12.71
C ALA A 98 2.76 2.99 -11.73
N ILE A 99 2.37 2.14 -10.78
CA ILE A 99 3.28 1.45 -9.85
C ILE A 99 4.31 0.65 -10.63
N LYS A 100 3.88 -0.18 -11.59
CA LYS A 100 4.79 -0.93 -12.47
C LYS A 100 5.76 -0.02 -13.21
N ASN A 101 5.25 1.04 -13.85
CA ASN A 101 6.07 1.95 -14.65
C ASN A 101 7.08 2.75 -13.81
N SER A 102 6.73 3.07 -12.55
CA SER A 102 7.64 3.75 -11.61
C SER A 102 8.73 2.83 -11.05
N GLY A 103 8.60 1.51 -11.21
CA GLY A 103 9.51 0.55 -10.59
C GLY A 103 9.36 0.45 -9.07
N MET A 104 8.25 0.92 -8.51
CA MET A 104 7.96 0.73 -7.08
C MET A 104 7.65 -0.72 -6.75
N ALA A 105 7.94 -1.13 -5.52
CA ALA A 105 7.43 -2.36 -4.93
C ALA A 105 6.09 -2.11 -4.23
N VAL A 106 5.31 -3.17 -4.02
CA VAL A 106 4.11 -3.15 -3.19
C VAL A 106 4.38 -3.83 -1.87
N GLU A 107 4.01 -3.19 -0.77
CA GLU A 107 4.07 -3.79 0.56
C GLU A 107 2.95 -4.80 0.76
N ILE A 108 3.30 -6.03 1.13
CA ILE A 108 2.40 -6.97 1.79
C ILE A 108 2.43 -6.67 3.29
N ASN A 109 1.44 -5.92 3.75
CA ASN A 109 1.34 -5.38 5.09
C ASN A 109 0.41 -6.23 5.98
N ALA A 110 0.97 -6.72 7.09
CA ALA A 110 0.30 -7.59 8.04
C ALA A 110 -0.60 -6.87 9.06
N ALA A 111 -0.56 -5.54 9.15
CA ALA A 111 -1.37 -4.80 10.11
C ALA A 111 -2.87 -4.97 9.88
N GLY A 112 -3.32 -5.21 8.65
CA GLY A 112 -4.75 -5.40 8.36
C GLY A 112 -5.38 -6.58 9.11
N LEU A 113 -4.60 -7.61 9.48
CA LEU A 113 -5.04 -8.71 10.35
C LEU A 113 -5.34 -8.26 11.79
N ARG A 114 -4.71 -7.17 12.25
CA ARG A 114 -4.97 -6.55 13.56
C ARG A 114 -6.14 -5.56 13.51
N LYS A 115 -6.47 -5.02 12.33
CA LYS A 115 -7.58 -4.07 12.10
C LYS A 115 -8.94 -4.78 11.94
N PRO A 116 -10.07 -4.05 11.85
CA PRO A 116 -11.39 -4.65 11.61
C PRO A 116 -11.50 -5.44 10.31
N VAL A 117 -10.73 -5.09 9.27
CA VAL A 117 -10.73 -5.82 7.99
C VAL A 117 -10.31 -7.30 8.10
N LYS A 118 -9.43 -7.64 9.05
CA LYS A 118 -8.91 -9.02 9.23
C LYS A 118 -8.34 -9.65 7.96
N GLU A 119 -7.70 -8.82 7.13
CA GLU A 119 -7.13 -9.20 5.84
C GLU A 119 -5.77 -8.50 5.69
N LEU A 120 -4.81 -9.13 5.00
CA LEU A 120 -3.57 -8.46 4.59
C LEU A 120 -3.88 -7.31 3.61
N TYR A 121 -2.98 -6.32 3.56
CA TYR A 121 -2.93 -5.37 2.45
C TYR A 121 -1.76 -5.74 1.52
N PRO A 122 -1.90 -5.72 0.19
CA PRO A 122 -3.16 -5.72 -0.53
C PRO A 122 -4.00 -6.98 -0.26
N SER A 123 -5.28 -6.92 -0.64
CA SER A 123 -6.11 -8.12 -0.84
C SER A 123 -5.48 -9.07 -1.85
N LYS A 124 -5.81 -10.37 -1.73
CA LYS A 124 -5.30 -11.40 -2.65
C LYS A 124 -5.58 -11.07 -4.13
N ALA A 125 -6.78 -10.55 -4.43
CA ALA A 125 -7.15 -10.17 -5.78
C ALA A 125 -6.21 -9.10 -6.37
N LEU A 126 -5.87 -8.07 -5.60
CA LEU A 126 -4.93 -7.04 -6.05
C LEU A 126 -3.49 -7.55 -6.07
N LEU A 127 -3.11 -8.44 -5.15
CA LEU A 127 -1.78 -9.07 -5.18
C LEU A 127 -1.59 -9.93 -6.44
N GLN A 128 -2.63 -10.61 -6.91
CA GLN A 128 -2.62 -11.35 -8.17
C GLN A 128 -2.41 -10.43 -9.38
N GLU A 129 -3.07 -9.26 -9.39
CA GLU A 129 -2.84 -8.26 -10.44
C GLU A 129 -1.41 -7.69 -10.37
N CYS A 130 -0.87 -7.48 -9.17
CA CYS A 130 0.53 -7.07 -8.98
C CYS A 130 1.49 -8.10 -9.58
N TYR A 131 1.24 -9.39 -9.31
CA TYR A 131 2.05 -10.48 -9.84
C TYR A 131 1.97 -10.56 -11.37
N ALA A 132 0.78 -10.47 -11.93
CA ALA A 132 0.57 -10.49 -13.39
C ALA A 132 1.26 -9.33 -14.12
N LEU A 133 1.54 -8.21 -13.42
CA LEU A 133 2.28 -7.06 -13.93
C LEU A 133 3.78 -7.11 -13.60
N ASP A 134 4.28 -8.19 -13.01
CA ASP A 134 5.65 -8.31 -12.51
C ASP A 134 6.04 -7.15 -11.57
N ILE A 135 5.13 -6.73 -10.68
CA ILE A 135 5.40 -5.73 -9.64
C ILE A 135 6.10 -6.43 -8.47
N PRO A 136 7.31 -6.00 -8.04
CA PRO A 136 8.00 -6.60 -6.92
C PRO A 136 7.26 -6.34 -5.60
N ILE A 137 7.48 -7.21 -4.62
CA ILE A 137 6.86 -7.11 -3.30
C ILE A 137 7.90 -6.95 -2.18
N THR A 138 7.49 -6.34 -1.08
CA THR A 138 8.21 -6.33 0.20
C THR A 138 7.25 -6.71 1.33
N PHE A 139 7.77 -7.14 2.47
CA PHE A 139 6.95 -7.50 3.63
C PHE A 139 7.02 -6.43 4.71
N GLY A 140 5.85 -6.07 5.25
CA GLY A 140 5.71 -5.09 6.32
C GLY A 140 4.81 -5.60 7.44
N SER A 141 5.19 -5.35 8.69
CA SER A 141 4.33 -5.66 9.85
C SER A 141 3.54 -4.45 10.34
N ASP A 142 4.02 -3.24 10.00
CA ASP A 142 3.50 -1.96 10.48
C ASP A 142 3.35 -1.96 12.02
N ALA A 143 4.47 -2.33 12.65
CA ALA A 143 4.58 -2.54 14.08
C ALA A 143 4.72 -1.19 14.82
N HIS A 144 3.74 -0.89 15.66
CA HIS A 144 3.75 0.27 16.56
C HIS A 144 4.15 -0.10 18.00
N LYS A 145 4.51 -1.38 18.23
CA LYS A 145 5.04 -1.92 19.49
C LYS A 145 5.98 -3.08 19.18
N VAL A 146 6.94 -3.34 20.06
CA VAL A 146 7.97 -4.39 19.87
C VAL A 146 7.37 -5.76 19.56
N ALA A 147 6.27 -6.12 20.23
CA ALA A 147 5.60 -7.41 20.04
C ALA A 147 5.00 -7.61 18.64
N ASP A 148 4.81 -6.55 17.86
CA ASP A 148 4.24 -6.64 16.51
C ASP A 148 5.33 -6.75 15.42
N ILE A 149 6.61 -6.67 15.77
CA ILE A 149 7.72 -6.80 14.80
C ILE A 149 7.66 -8.20 14.17
N GLY A 150 7.55 -8.24 12.83
CA GLY A 150 7.43 -9.50 12.08
C GLY A 150 6.09 -10.21 12.27
N PHE A 151 5.08 -9.53 12.84
CA PHE A 151 3.75 -10.08 13.02
C PHE A 151 3.20 -10.66 11.72
N ALA A 152 2.68 -11.89 11.80
CA ALA A 152 2.08 -12.65 10.70
C ALA A 152 2.93 -12.75 9.42
N TYR A 153 4.26 -12.77 9.57
CA TYR A 153 5.18 -12.95 8.44
C TYR A 153 4.93 -14.28 7.70
N LYS A 154 4.60 -15.35 8.44
CA LYS A 154 4.29 -16.65 7.84
C LYS A 154 3.10 -16.53 6.89
N GLU A 155 2.00 -15.97 7.35
CA GLU A 155 0.77 -15.77 6.58
C GLU A 155 1.01 -14.87 5.36
N ALA A 156 1.80 -13.80 5.51
CA ALA A 156 2.18 -12.93 4.42
C ALA A 156 3.01 -13.67 3.34
N THR A 157 3.99 -14.48 3.75
CA THR A 157 4.79 -15.27 2.80
C THR A 157 4.00 -16.40 2.16
N GLU A 158 3.07 -17.03 2.87
CA GLU A 158 2.19 -18.06 2.33
C GLU A 158 1.26 -17.49 1.25
N LEU A 159 0.63 -16.33 1.51
CA LEU A 159 -0.17 -15.64 0.50
C LEU A 159 0.67 -15.26 -0.73
N ALA A 160 1.88 -14.74 -0.52
CA ALA A 160 2.77 -14.38 -1.62
C ALA A 160 3.13 -15.60 -2.50
N ARG A 161 3.50 -16.73 -1.88
CA ARG A 161 3.79 -17.99 -2.59
C ARG A 161 2.57 -18.53 -3.30
N GLU A 162 1.38 -18.44 -2.69
CA GLU A 162 0.13 -18.88 -3.31
C GLU A 162 -0.18 -18.11 -4.60
N VAL A 163 0.10 -16.80 -4.62
CA VAL A 163 -0.05 -15.97 -5.81
C VAL A 163 1.00 -16.26 -6.89
N GLY A 164 2.19 -16.74 -6.49
CA GLY A 164 3.27 -17.14 -7.39
C GLY A 164 4.61 -16.46 -7.12
N TYR A 165 4.70 -15.56 -6.14
CA TYR A 165 5.96 -14.92 -5.78
C TYR A 165 6.91 -15.91 -5.13
N SER A 166 8.19 -15.85 -5.53
CA SER A 166 9.30 -16.58 -4.91
C SER A 166 10.43 -15.65 -4.45
N GLN A 167 10.27 -14.34 -4.69
CA GLN A 167 11.26 -13.32 -4.40
C GLN A 167 10.58 -12.06 -3.87
N SER A 168 11.22 -11.44 -2.88
CA SER A 168 10.86 -10.13 -2.34
C SER A 168 12.04 -9.19 -2.49
N VAL A 169 11.79 -7.91 -2.26
CA VAL A 169 12.84 -6.89 -2.29
C VAL A 169 13.00 -6.25 -0.93
N SER A 170 14.24 -5.90 -0.61
CA SER A 170 14.55 -4.86 0.38
C SER A 170 15.29 -3.74 -0.31
N TYR A 171 15.63 -2.69 0.43
CA TYR A 171 16.40 -1.58 -0.11
C TYR A 171 17.52 -1.21 0.84
N LYS A 172 18.61 -0.70 0.27
CA LYS A 172 19.72 -0.07 0.98
C LYS A 172 20.15 1.14 0.17
N ASP A 173 20.27 2.32 0.79
CA ASP A 173 20.56 3.57 0.09
C ASP A 173 19.65 3.81 -1.15
N LYS A 174 18.36 3.43 -1.05
CA LYS A 174 17.36 3.44 -2.14
C LYS A 174 17.64 2.46 -3.30
N GLU A 175 18.70 1.66 -3.22
CA GLU A 175 19.04 0.60 -4.17
C GLU A 175 18.35 -0.72 -3.79
N ARG A 176 17.69 -1.33 -4.77
CA ARG A 176 16.91 -2.55 -4.60
C ARG A 176 17.82 -3.77 -4.40
N GLN A 177 17.52 -4.57 -3.38
CA GLN A 177 18.15 -5.86 -3.09
C GLN A 177 17.11 -6.98 -3.22
N LEU A 178 17.44 -8.06 -3.91
CA LEU A 178 16.52 -9.16 -4.19
C LEU A 178 16.77 -10.34 -3.23
N HIS A 179 15.69 -10.87 -2.64
CA HIS A 179 15.75 -11.97 -1.67
C HIS A 179 14.81 -13.09 -2.07
N LYS A 180 15.28 -14.32 -2.09
CA LYS A 180 14.42 -15.51 -2.20
C LYS A 180 13.78 -15.79 -0.85
N PHE A 181 12.53 -16.22 -0.82
CA PHE A 181 11.84 -16.63 0.41
C PHE A 181 11.03 -17.91 0.24
#